data_AF-A0A8J6TMI9-F1
#
_entry.id   AF-A0A8J6TMI9-F1
#
_cell.length_a   1.000
_cell.length_b   1.000
_cell.length_c   1.000
_cell.angle_alpha   90.00
_cell.angle_beta   90.00
_cell.angle_gamma   90.00
#
_symmetry.space_group_name_H-M   'P 1'
#
loop_
_entity.id
_entity.type
_entity.pdbx_description
1 polymer ?
#
loop_
_entity_poly.entity_id
_entity_poly.type
_entity_poly.pdbx_seq_one_letter_code
_entity_poly.pdbx_strand_id
1 'polypeptide(L)' 'MMSQIGKGSTGQMKTTGALRKFLEENNIELIEEKTSKAVETFNRLLKQGDNVAAGFHLSC' A
#
# COMPACT_ATOMS: atom_id res chain seq x y z
N MET A 1 7.36 8.25 -5.82
CA MET A 1 6.73 6.95 -6.14
C MET A 1 6.01 6.50 -4.88
N MET A 2 4.83 5.88 -4.99
CA MET A 2 4.07 5.41 -3.83
C MET A 2 3.90 3.88 -3.86
N SER A 3 3.81 3.26 -2.69
CA SER A 3 3.52 1.84 -2.51
C SER A 3 2.27 1.67 -1.64
N GLN A 4 1.20 1.14 -2.22
CA GLN A 4 -0.05 0.84 -1.53
C GLN A 4 -0.06 -0.61 -1.04
N ILE A 5 -0.32 -0.85 0.25
CA ILE A 5 -0.47 -2.20 0.82
C ILE A 5 -1.89 -2.41 1.34
N GLY A 6 -2.57 -3.42 0.78
CA GLY A 6 -3.84 -3.93 1.29
C GLY A 6 -3.62 -5.04 2.32
N LYS A 7 -4.05 -4.80 3.56
CA LYS A 7 -3.77 -5.66 4.74
C LYS A 7 -4.76 -6.82 4.93
N GLY A 8 -5.48 -7.25 3.89
CA GLY A 8 -6.58 -8.21 3.99
C GLY A 8 -7.87 -7.58 4.51
N SER A 9 -8.94 -8.38 4.65
CA SER A 9 -10.25 -7.91 5.14
C SER A 9 -10.26 -7.65 6.65
N THR A 10 -9.48 -8.41 7.43
CA THR A 10 -9.30 -8.19 8.88
C THR A 10 -8.29 -7.09 9.20
N GLY A 11 -7.41 -6.72 8.26
CA GLY A 11 -6.42 -5.67 8.44
C GLY A 11 -5.27 -6.01 9.39
N GLN A 12 -5.10 -7.30 9.72
CA GLN A 12 -4.13 -7.76 10.73
C GLN A 12 -2.70 -7.90 10.19
N MET A 13 -2.52 -8.00 8.85
CA MET A 13 -1.19 -7.95 8.25
C MET A 13 -0.56 -6.59 8.59
N LYS A 14 0.65 -6.60 9.16
CA LYS A 14 1.41 -5.39 9.45
C LYS A 14 2.70 -5.42 8.64
N THR A 15 3.02 -4.32 7.98
CA THR A 15 4.39 -4.17 7.45
C THR A 15 5.37 -4.06 8.61
N THR A 16 6.55 -4.65 8.45
CA THR A 16 7.62 -4.60 9.44
C THR A 16 8.30 -3.23 9.42
N GLY A 17 8.98 -2.85 10.52
CA GLY A 17 9.76 -1.61 10.55
C GLY A 17 10.86 -1.57 9.49
N ALA A 18 11.47 -2.72 9.19
CA ALA A 18 12.48 -2.86 8.15
C ALA A 18 11.93 -2.52 6.75
N LEU A 19 10.72 -2.97 6.42
CA LEU A 19 10.09 -2.63 5.14
C LEU A 19 9.77 -1.13 5.04
N ARG A 20 9.25 -0.52 6.11
CA ARG A 20 8.98 0.94 6.12
C ARG A 20 10.25 1.75 5.89
N LYS A 21 11.31 1.40 6.61
CA LYS A 21 12.62 2.07 6.50
C LYS A 21 13.21 1.93 5.10
N PHE A 22 13.16 0.72 4.52
CA PHE A 22 13.61 0.48 3.15
C PHE A 22 12.86 1.34 2.13
N LEU A 23 11.53 1.44 2.24
CA LEU A 23 10.73 2.25 1.32
C LEU A 23 11.04 3.74 1.48
N GLU A 24 11.14 4.22 2.72
CA GLU A 24 11.50 5.61 3.03
C GLU A 24 12.89 5.99 2.49
N GLU A 25 13.90 5.13 2.69
CA GLU A 25 15.26 5.31 2.16
C GLU A 25 15.29 5.38 0.62
N ASN A 26 14.32 4.75 -0.05
CA ASN A 26 14.16 4.80 -1.50
C ASN A 26 13.22 5.93 -1.98
N ASN A 27 12.82 6.86 -1.10
CA ASN A 27 11.84 7.92 -1.38
C ASN A 27 10.49 7.38 -1.89
N ILE A 28 10.08 6.23 -1.36
CA ILE A 28 8.81 5.59 -1.63
C ILE A 28 7.88 5.79 -0.45
N GLU A 29 6.77 6.49 -0.67
CA GLU A 29 5.74 6.68 0.35
C GLU A 29 4.93 5.39 0.51
N LEU A 30 4.80 4.90 1.75
CA LEU A 30 4.02 3.70 2.07
C LEU A 30 2.62 4.08 2.58
N ILE A 31 1.59 3.58 1.91
CA ILE A 31 0.18 3.75 2.31
C ILE A 31 -0.40 2.39 2.70
N GLU A 32 -0.88 2.25 3.94
CA GLU A 32 -1.39 0.99 4.48
C GLU A 32 -2.87 1.06 4.86
N GLU A 33 -3.72 0.30 4.17
CA GLU A 33 -5.16 0.30 4.39
C GLU A 33 -5.75 -1.12 4.38
N LYS A 34 -7.01 -1.27 4.77
CA LYS A 34 -7.74 -2.52 4.49
C LYS A 34 -7.82 -2.72 2.98
N THR A 35 -7.79 -3.95 2.49
CA THR A 35 -7.70 -4.23 1.04
C THR A 35 -8.79 -3.51 0.23
N SER A 36 -10.03 -3.44 0.71
CA SER A 36 -11.10 -2.71 0.02
C SER A 36 -10.76 -1.23 -0.20
N LYS A 37 -10.35 -0.53 0.86
CA LYS A 37 -9.97 0.88 0.78
C LYS A 37 -8.66 1.09 0.03
N ALA A 38 -7.72 0.15 0.14
CA ALA A 38 -6.46 0.19 -0.59
C ALA A 38 -6.67 0.14 -2.11
N VAL A 39 -7.64 -0.64 -2.58
CA VAL A 39 -8.01 -0.70 -4.01
C VAL A 39 -8.60 0.64 -4.47
N GLU A 40 -9.46 1.26 -3.67
CA GLU A 40 -10.03 2.59 -3.97
C GLU A 40 -8.93 3.66 -4.06
N THR A 41 -8.03 3.71 -3.07
CA THR A 41 -6.90 4.65 -3.05
C THR A 41 -5.97 4.44 -4.24
N PHE A 42 -5.61 3.19 -4.54
CA PHE A 42 -4.79 2.87 -5.70
C PHE A 42 -5.42 3.35 -7.01
N ASN A 43 -6.70 3.03 -7.23
CA ASN A 43 -7.41 3.44 -8.44
C ASN A 43 -7.50 4.96 -8.59
N ARG A 44 -7.64 5.70 -7.48
CA ARG A 44 -7.61 7.17 -7.50
C ARG A 44 -6.24 7.70 -7.91
N LEU A 45 -5.17 7.22 -7.28
CA LEU A 45 -3.79 7.64 -7.58
C LEU A 45 -3.39 7.31 -9.03
N LEU A 46 -3.74 6.10 -9.49
CA LEU A 46 -3.50 5.69 -10.87
C LEU A 46 -4.21 6.61 -11.87
N LYS A 47 -5.46 6.99 -11.60
CA LYS A 47 -6.22 7.94 -12.44
C LYS A 47 -5.67 9.36 -12.41
N GLN A 48 -4.99 9.75 -11.33
CA GLN A 48 -4.32 11.05 -11.20
C GLN A 48 -2.99 11.11 -11.96
N GLY A 49 -2.51 9.98 -12.49
CA GLY A 49 -1.23 9.88 -13.18
C GLY A 49 -0.04 9.71 -12.23
N ASP A 50 -0.30 9.43 -10.95
CA ASP A 50 0.75 9.19 -9.96
C ASP A 50 1.49 7.88 -10.24
N ASN A 51 2.80 7.87 -9.99
CA ASN A 51 3.61 6.66 -10.06
C ASN A 51 3.41 5.82 -8.79
N VAL A 52 2.41 4.94 -8.84
CA VAL A 52 1.98 4.09 -7.72
C VAL A 52 2.11 2.60 -8.05
N ALA A 53 2.65 1.83 -7.11
CA ALA A 53 2.63 0.37 -7.09
C ALA A 53 1.71 -0.12 -5.96
N ALA A 54 1.11 -1.30 -6.10
CA ALA A 54 0.25 -1.87 -5.06
C ALA A 54 0.46 -3.37 -4.83
N GLY A 55 0.39 -3.79 -3.57
CA GLY A 55 0.33 -5.17 -3.14
C GLY A 55 -0.94 -5.41 -2.30
N PHE A 56 -1.82 -6.30 -2.76
CA PHE A 56 -3.07 -6.59 -2.06
C PHE A 56 -3.04 -8.02 -1.50
N HIS A 57 -3.18 -8.14 -0.18
CA HIS A 57 -3.52 -9.41 0.43
C HIS A 57 -5.02 -9.66 0.24
N LEU A 58 -5.36 -10.73 -0.50
CA LEU A 58 -6.74 -11.03 -0.91
C LEU A 58 -7.51 -11.89 0.10
N SER A 59 -6.81 -12.48 1.06
CA SER A 59 -7.36 -13.37 2.08
C SER A 59 -7.20 -12.77 3.49
N CYS A 60 -7.49 -13.58 4.51
CA CYS A 60 -7.03 -13.39 5.89
C CYS A 60 -6.08 -14.53 6.25
#